data_AF-A0A0L8ICP3-F1
#
_entry.id   AF-A0A0L8ICP3-F1
#
_cell.length_a   1.000
_cell.length_b   1.000
_cell.length_c   1.000
_cell.angle_alpha   90.00
_cell.angle_beta   90.00
_cell.angle_gamma   90.00
#
_symmetry.space_group_name_H-M   'P 1'
#
loop_
_entity.id
_entity.type
_entity.pdbx_description
1 polymer ?
#
loop_
_entity_poly.entity_id
_entity_poly.type
_entity_poly.pdbx_seq_one_letter_code
_entity_poly.pdbx_strand_id
1 'polypeptide(L)'
;MTNSEKMTADETEPDEMTTHKEESTPTMSLWIKTKQLPNQYWAPISSCYEDARFPLEVRDVMSDWLECQDWNSIDESNPSNEAIARTMLNNLLQEMETRSITLNNDYFSTKLKVGQAIVDFQRIYSPNPLLLVHSIKKCLTIEQNYVNMNEGNGELDSSQLYENGEKMIVLEELKAATKRTSDLIVRLQEDQEVFNVELQEYKTMTMQAD
;
A
#
# COMPACT_ATOMS: atom_id res chain seq x y z
N MET A 1 39.40 70.15 31.72
CA MET A 1 38.58 69.85 32.90
C MET A 1 37.23 70.52 32.72
N THR A 2 36.16 69.75 32.98
CA THR A 2 34.75 70.11 33.26
C THR A 2 33.95 70.81 32.15
N ASN A 3 33.06 70.09 31.46
CA ASN A 3 31.64 69.76 31.76
C ASN A 3 30.65 70.93 31.59
N SER A 4 29.64 70.72 30.75
CA SER A 4 28.32 71.36 30.81
C SER A 4 27.24 70.39 30.30
N GLU A 5 26.16 70.36 31.07
CA GLU A 5 24.99 69.47 31.11
C GLU A 5 23.98 69.60 29.94
N LYS A 6 23.11 68.57 29.83
CA LYS A 6 21.62 68.63 29.92
C LYS A 6 20.93 67.88 28.76
N MET A 7 20.35 66.67 28.94
CA MET A 7 19.07 66.22 29.53
C MET A 7 17.84 66.29 28.57
N THR A 8 17.09 65.17 28.50
CA THR A 8 15.69 64.93 28.03
C THR A 8 15.43 64.96 26.51
N ALA A 9 14.58 64.14 25.87
CA ALA A 9 13.59 63.09 26.19
C ALA A 9 13.47 62.18 24.93
N ASP A 10 13.44 60.85 25.03
CA ASP A 10 12.24 59.99 25.07
C ASP A 10 11.25 60.26 23.91
N GLU A 11 11.44 59.55 22.80
CA GLU A 11 10.39 59.28 21.81
C GLU A 11 10.38 57.78 21.52
N THR A 12 9.27 57.18 21.91
CA THR A 12 8.91 55.77 21.82
C THR A 12 8.71 55.36 20.35
N GLU A 13 9.50 54.41 19.86
CA GLU A 13 9.23 53.69 18.61
C GLU A 13 7.99 52.79 18.75
N PRO A 14 7.17 52.63 17.70
CA PRO A 14 6.00 51.76 17.74
C PRO A 14 6.40 50.29 17.60
N ASP A 15 5.85 49.48 18.50
CA ASP A 15 5.91 48.03 18.62
C ASP A 15 5.48 47.33 17.31
N GLU A 16 6.46 46.81 16.56
CA GLU A 16 6.22 45.88 15.45
C GLU A 16 5.75 44.55 16.03
N MET A 17 4.42 44.40 16.06
CA MET A 17 3.71 43.16 16.34
C MET A 17 4.23 42.07 15.40
N THR A 18 5.21 41.31 15.89
CA THR A 18 5.79 40.18 15.19
C THR A 18 4.72 39.09 15.15
N THR A 19 4.04 39.01 14.03
CA THR A 19 3.10 37.93 13.72
C THR A 19 3.91 36.65 13.61
N HIS A 20 3.88 35.84 14.67
CA HIS A 20 4.40 34.48 14.64
C HIS A 20 3.64 33.70 13.56
N LYS A 21 4.30 33.57 12.41
CA LYS A 21 3.91 32.66 11.35
C LYS A 21 4.18 31.26 11.91
N GLU A 22 3.13 30.55 12.30
CA GLU A 22 3.20 29.12 12.60
C GLU A 22 3.77 28.41 11.36
N GLU A 23 5.07 28.10 11.41
CA GLU A 23 5.69 27.16 10.49
C GLU A 23 5.10 25.78 10.80
N SER A 24 4.07 25.42 10.05
CA SER A 24 3.67 24.03 9.87
C SER A 24 4.87 23.26 9.35
N THR A 25 5.55 22.53 10.23
CA THR A 25 6.59 21.57 9.86
C THR A 25 6.06 20.68 8.74
N PRO A 26 6.75 20.55 7.59
CA PRO A 26 6.29 19.66 6.53
C PRO A 26 6.32 18.23 7.07
N THR A 27 5.14 17.62 7.25
CA THR A 27 5.02 16.20 7.57
C THR A 27 5.75 15.42 6.48
N MET A 28 6.92 14.85 6.78
CA MET A 28 7.64 14.01 5.82
C MET A 28 6.72 12.87 5.38
N SER A 29 6.60 12.66 4.07
CA SER A 29 5.78 11.57 3.53
C SER A 29 6.22 10.23 4.09
N LEU A 30 5.26 9.32 4.30
CA LEU A 30 5.54 7.97 4.79
C LEU A 30 6.58 7.30 3.89
N TRP A 31 6.48 7.47 2.57
CA TRP A 31 7.46 6.91 1.65
C TRP A 31 8.88 7.41 1.86
N ILE A 32 9.07 8.70 2.17
CA ILE A 32 10.40 9.24 2.47
C ILE A 32 10.96 8.57 3.72
N LYS A 33 10.14 8.38 4.76
CA LYS A 33 10.55 7.68 5.98
C LYS A 33 10.87 6.21 5.71
N THR A 34 10.03 5.53 4.93
CA THR A 34 10.26 4.15 4.48
C THR A 34 11.59 4.02 3.76
N LYS A 35 11.93 4.97 2.88
CA LYS A 35 13.21 4.98 2.15
C LYS A 35 14.45 5.13 3.04
N GLN A 36 14.28 5.65 4.25
CA GLN A 36 15.36 5.85 5.23
C GLN A 36 15.52 4.64 6.18
N LEU A 37 14.65 3.63 6.08
CA LEU A 37 14.72 2.45 6.92
C LEU A 37 16.01 1.66 6.68
N PRO A 38 16.60 1.07 7.74
CA PRO A 38 17.67 0.10 7.61
C PRO A 38 17.32 -1.05 6.65
N ASN A 39 18.31 -1.50 5.86
CA ASN A 39 18.15 -2.54 4.83
C ASN A 39 17.48 -3.84 5.33
N GLN A 40 17.62 -4.17 6.62
CA GLN A 40 17.00 -5.35 7.21
C GLN A 40 15.45 -5.35 7.17
N TYR A 41 14.83 -4.17 7.06
CA TYR A 41 13.37 -4.04 6.99
C TYR A 41 12.82 -4.08 5.57
N TRP A 42 13.67 -4.05 4.54
CA TRP A 42 13.22 -3.95 3.15
C TRP A 42 12.68 -5.24 2.57
N ALA A 43 13.19 -6.40 2.96
CA ALA A 43 12.70 -7.68 2.47
C ALA A 43 11.17 -7.86 2.66
N PRO A 44 10.61 -7.69 3.88
CA PRO A 44 9.17 -7.81 4.08
C PRO A 44 8.38 -6.70 3.38
N ILE A 45 8.91 -5.48 3.28
CA ILE A 45 8.27 -4.38 2.56
C ILE A 45 8.17 -4.70 1.06
N SER A 46 9.29 -5.12 0.43
CA SER A 46 9.34 -5.49 -1.00
C SER A 46 8.38 -6.63 -1.33
N SER A 47 8.36 -7.68 -0.49
CA SER A 47 7.46 -8.83 -0.67
C SER A 47 6.00 -8.41 -0.76
N CYS A 48 5.57 -7.43 0.05
CA CYS A 48 4.20 -6.93 0.01
C CYS A 48 3.85 -6.27 -1.34
N TYR A 49 4.80 -5.53 -1.93
CA TYR A 49 4.63 -4.90 -3.25
C TYR A 49 4.63 -5.92 -4.39
N GLU A 50 5.47 -6.96 -4.29
CA GLU A 50 5.50 -8.06 -5.25
C GLU A 50 4.19 -8.86 -5.26
N ASP A 51 3.67 -9.21 -4.09
CA ASP A 51 2.39 -9.92 -3.93
C ASP A 51 1.21 -9.12 -4.50
N ALA A 52 1.21 -7.80 -4.26
CA ALA A 52 0.21 -6.88 -4.79
C ALA A 52 0.38 -6.63 -6.30
N ARG A 53 1.46 -7.12 -6.94
CA ARG A 53 1.85 -6.75 -8.31
C ARG A 53 1.87 -5.23 -8.49
N PHE A 54 2.41 -4.54 -7.49
CA PHE A 54 2.47 -3.08 -7.41
C PHE A 54 3.94 -2.64 -7.45
N PRO A 55 4.45 -2.13 -8.59
CA PRO A 55 5.86 -1.79 -8.70
C PRO A 55 6.27 -0.63 -7.78
N LEU A 56 7.47 -0.73 -7.18
CA LEU A 56 8.01 0.32 -6.30
C LEU A 56 8.21 1.65 -7.03
N GLU A 57 8.46 1.64 -8.34
CA GLU A 57 8.52 2.84 -9.17
C GLU A 57 7.18 3.60 -9.17
N VAL A 58 6.07 2.87 -9.20
CA VAL A 58 4.74 3.49 -9.09
C VAL A 58 4.53 4.02 -7.68
N ARG A 59 4.89 3.24 -6.64
CA ARG A 59 4.80 3.70 -5.25
C ARG A 59 5.58 5.01 -5.02
N ASP A 60 6.77 5.13 -5.61
CA ASP A 60 7.63 6.32 -5.51
C ASP A 60 7.01 7.52 -6.23
N VAL A 61 6.64 7.36 -7.51
CA VAL A 61 6.04 8.42 -8.33
C VAL A 61 4.69 8.86 -7.79
N MET A 62 3.91 7.95 -7.21
CA MET A 62 2.55 8.19 -6.72
C MET A 62 2.48 8.51 -5.22
N SER A 63 3.64 8.70 -4.57
CA SER A 63 3.72 8.62 -3.11
C SER A 63 2.83 9.61 -2.37
N ASP A 64 2.88 10.88 -2.76
CA ASP A 64 2.04 11.95 -2.25
C ASP A 64 0.54 11.70 -2.51
N TRP A 65 0.17 11.26 -3.72
CA TRP A 65 -1.24 11.04 -4.06
C TRP A 65 -1.83 9.89 -3.24
N LEU A 66 -1.11 8.78 -3.13
CA LEU A 66 -1.55 7.60 -2.39
C LEU A 66 -1.74 7.91 -0.91
N GLU A 67 -0.83 8.68 -0.32
CA GLU A 67 -0.87 9.04 1.10
C GLU A 67 -1.95 10.09 1.42
N CYS A 68 -2.42 10.85 0.43
CA CYS A 68 -3.51 11.83 0.61
C CYS A 68 -4.92 11.22 0.57
N GLN A 69 -5.09 9.96 0.16
CA GLN A 69 -6.42 9.34 0.10
C GLN A 69 -6.83 8.76 1.46
N ASP A 70 -8.12 8.86 1.78
CA ASP A 70 -8.69 8.18 2.95
C ASP A 70 -9.10 6.75 2.62
N TRP A 71 -8.11 5.87 2.50
CA TRP A 71 -8.34 4.44 2.24
C TRP A 71 -9.14 3.73 3.35
N ASN A 72 -9.13 4.27 4.58
CA ASN A 72 -9.83 3.67 5.72
C ASN A 72 -11.34 3.91 5.68
N SER A 73 -11.81 4.94 4.96
CA SER A 73 -13.24 5.16 4.71
C SER A 73 -13.89 4.07 3.84
N ILE A 74 -13.09 3.34 3.07
CA ILE A 74 -13.55 2.26 2.19
C ILE A 74 -13.34 0.94 2.91
N ASP A 75 -14.45 0.30 3.29
CA ASP A 75 -14.45 -1.07 3.81
C ASP A 75 -14.40 -2.06 2.63
N GLU A 76 -13.25 -2.70 2.43
CA GLU A 76 -13.02 -3.69 1.38
C GLU A 76 -13.80 -5.02 1.57
N SER A 77 -14.34 -5.27 2.77
CA SER A 77 -15.15 -6.46 3.06
C SER A 77 -16.62 -6.28 2.68
N ASN A 78 -17.05 -5.04 2.46
CA ASN A 78 -18.41 -4.69 2.09
C ASN A 78 -18.56 -4.51 0.57
N PRO A 79 -19.28 -5.41 -0.14
CA PRO A 79 -19.49 -5.30 -1.58
C PRO A 79 -20.17 -4.01 -2.03
N SER A 80 -20.92 -3.34 -1.14
CA SER A 80 -21.59 -2.08 -1.45
C SER A 80 -20.60 -0.94 -1.77
N ASN A 81 -19.34 -1.08 -1.35
CA ASN A 81 -18.29 -0.10 -1.61
C ASN A 81 -17.61 -0.29 -2.98
N GLU A 82 -18.00 -1.29 -3.77
CA GLU A 82 -17.36 -1.57 -5.07
C GLU A 82 -17.38 -0.34 -6.01
N ALA A 83 -18.50 0.41 -6.04
CA ALA A 83 -18.61 1.61 -6.87
C ALA A 83 -17.62 2.72 -6.46
N ILE A 84 -17.40 2.89 -5.15
CA ILE A 84 -16.44 3.85 -4.59
C ILE A 84 -15.02 3.39 -4.93
N ALA A 85 -14.72 2.10 -4.70
CA ALA A 85 -13.42 1.53 -5.04
C ALA A 85 -13.12 1.62 -6.54
N ARG A 86 -14.12 1.42 -7.40
CA ARG A 86 -13.98 1.58 -8.87
C ARG A 86 -13.67 3.02 -9.25
N THR A 87 -14.32 3.97 -8.60
CA THR A 87 -14.00 5.40 -8.77
C THR A 87 -12.57 5.69 -8.35
N MET A 88 -12.13 5.15 -7.21
CA MET A 88 -10.77 5.31 -6.72
C MET A 88 -9.74 4.70 -7.67
N LEU A 89 -10.01 3.51 -8.23
CA LEU A 89 -9.16 2.89 -9.26
C LEU A 89 -9.04 3.78 -10.49
N ASN A 90 -10.14 4.33 -11.00
CA ASN A 90 -10.12 5.20 -12.17
C ASN A 90 -9.32 6.48 -11.91
N ASN A 91 -9.49 7.09 -10.74
CA ASN A 91 -8.73 8.27 -10.33
C ASN A 91 -7.22 7.97 -10.25
N LEU A 92 -6.85 6.81 -9.67
CA LEU A 92 -5.46 6.37 -9.62
C LEU A 92 -4.86 6.21 -11.02
N LEU A 93 -5.57 5.53 -11.93
CA LEU A 93 -5.10 5.32 -13.30
C LEU A 93 -4.90 6.63 -14.06
N GLN A 94 -5.84 7.57 -13.92
CA GLN A 94 -5.75 8.89 -14.54
C GLN A 94 -4.56 9.70 -13.99
N GLU A 95 -4.35 9.66 -12.68
CA GLU A 95 -3.21 10.35 -12.05
C GLU A 95 -1.88 9.71 -12.49
N MET A 96 -1.81 8.36 -12.54
CA MET A 96 -0.64 7.65 -13.06
C MET A 96 -0.32 8.02 -14.51
N GLU A 97 -1.34 8.13 -15.37
CA GLU A 97 -1.17 8.56 -16.76
C GLU A 97 -0.63 9.99 -16.83
N THR A 98 -1.21 10.90 -16.06
CA THR A 98 -0.77 12.30 -15.97
C THR A 98 0.69 12.37 -15.53
N ARG A 99 1.08 11.67 -14.45
CA ARG A 99 2.46 11.66 -13.96
C ARG A 99 3.43 11.01 -14.93
N SER A 100 3.01 9.93 -15.59
CA SER A 100 3.81 9.26 -16.62
C SER A 100 4.17 10.22 -17.75
N ILE A 101 3.27 11.12 -18.13
CA ILE A 101 3.52 12.13 -19.18
C ILE A 101 4.43 13.24 -18.66
N THR A 102 4.17 13.76 -17.45
CA THR A 102 4.88 14.91 -16.88
C THR A 102 6.28 14.61 -16.36
N LEU A 103 6.61 13.35 -16.08
CA LEU A 103 7.95 12.95 -15.66
C LEU A 103 9.01 13.41 -16.68
N ASN A 104 10.14 13.92 -16.19
CA ASN A 104 11.25 14.31 -17.06
C ASN A 104 11.79 13.09 -17.84
N ASN A 105 12.30 13.31 -19.06
CA ASN A 105 12.86 12.27 -19.92
C ASN A 105 14.08 11.56 -19.32
N ASP A 106 14.76 12.18 -18.36
CA ASP A 106 15.84 11.53 -17.59
C ASP A 106 15.34 10.32 -16.78
N TYR A 107 14.04 10.22 -16.52
CA TYR A 107 13.38 9.11 -15.82
C TYR A 107 12.72 8.11 -16.78
N PHE A 108 13.25 7.93 -18.00
CA PHE A 108 12.65 7.08 -19.04
C PHE A 108 12.29 5.66 -18.54
N SER A 109 13.16 5.01 -17.76
CA SER A 109 12.88 3.67 -17.22
C SER A 109 11.66 3.68 -16.29
N THR A 110 11.57 4.66 -15.40
CA THR A 110 10.42 4.87 -14.52
C THR A 110 9.15 5.13 -15.33
N LYS A 111 9.20 5.97 -16.37
CA LYS A 111 8.06 6.23 -17.26
C LYS A 111 7.54 4.94 -17.90
N LEU A 112 8.44 4.09 -18.41
CA LEU A 112 8.06 2.80 -18.99
C LEU A 112 7.41 1.86 -17.95
N LYS A 113 7.96 1.81 -16.73
CA LYS A 113 7.42 1.02 -15.62
C LYS A 113 6.03 1.49 -15.21
N VAL A 114 5.82 2.80 -15.07
CA VAL A 114 4.50 3.38 -14.76
C VAL A 114 3.51 3.08 -15.89
N GLY A 115 3.91 3.27 -17.15
CA GLY A 115 3.06 2.95 -18.30
C GLY A 115 2.62 1.48 -18.34
N GLN A 116 3.54 0.55 -18.09
CA GLN A 116 3.22 -0.88 -17.98
C GLN A 116 2.29 -1.16 -16.80
N ALA A 117 2.53 -0.51 -15.65
CA ALA A 117 1.72 -0.68 -14.46
C ALA A 117 0.27 -0.20 -14.67
N ILE A 118 0.01 0.84 -15.46
CA ILE A 118 -1.36 1.28 -15.80
C ILE A 118 -2.14 0.14 -16.45
N VAL A 119 -1.55 -0.53 -17.44
CA VAL A 119 -2.17 -1.67 -18.15
C VAL A 119 -2.38 -2.84 -17.20
N ASP A 120 -1.39 -3.14 -16.36
CA ASP A 120 -1.47 -4.23 -15.39
C ASP A 120 -2.53 -3.96 -14.33
N PHE A 121 -2.65 -2.72 -13.86
CA PHE A 121 -3.61 -2.31 -12.84
C PHE A 121 -5.03 -2.41 -13.36
N GLN A 122 -5.27 -1.97 -14.60
CA GLN A 122 -6.56 -2.18 -15.27
C GLN A 122 -6.90 -3.67 -15.34
N ARG A 123 -5.96 -4.51 -15.76
CA ARG A 123 -6.18 -5.96 -15.89
C ARG A 123 -6.43 -6.65 -14.55
N ILE A 124 -5.70 -6.27 -13.50
CA ILE A 124 -5.73 -6.94 -12.19
C ILE A 124 -6.89 -6.46 -11.33
N TYR A 125 -7.15 -5.16 -11.30
CA TYR A 125 -8.07 -4.53 -10.36
C TYR A 125 -9.42 -4.17 -10.96
N SER A 126 -9.58 -4.04 -12.29
CA SER A 126 -10.89 -3.77 -12.89
C SER A 126 -11.96 -4.86 -12.59
N PRO A 127 -11.62 -6.17 -12.55
CA PRO A 127 -12.57 -7.21 -12.16
C PRO A 127 -13.00 -7.12 -10.69
N ASN A 128 -12.11 -6.66 -9.81
CA ASN A 128 -12.39 -6.49 -8.39
C ASN A 128 -11.63 -5.27 -7.84
N PRO A 129 -12.24 -4.07 -7.87
CA PRO A 129 -11.57 -2.85 -7.43
C PRO A 129 -11.38 -2.76 -5.91
N LEU A 130 -12.13 -3.55 -5.12
CA LEU A 130 -11.89 -3.65 -3.66
C LEU A 130 -10.54 -4.29 -3.36
N LEU A 131 -10.03 -5.15 -4.26
CA LEU A 131 -8.68 -5.71 -4.15
C LEU A 131 -7.60 -4.62 -4.19
N LEU A 132 -7.80 -3.55 -4.97
CA LEU A 132 -6.86 -2.42 -5.01
C LEU A 132 -6.77 -1.75 -3.63
N VAL A 133 -7.93 -1.43 -3.06
CA VAL A 133 -8.04 -0.78 -1.75
C VAL A 133 -7.35 -1.63 -0.69
N HIS A 134 -7.65 -2.94 -0.68
CA HIS A 134 -6.99 -3.88 0.22
C HIS A 134 -5.47 -3.90 0.06
N SER A 135 -4.97 -4.03 -1.17
CA SER A 135 -3.52 -4.07 -1.46
C SER A 135 -2.82 -2.79 -0.99
N ILE A 136 -3.38 -1.61 -1.29
CA ILE A 136 -2.77 -0.33 -0.90
C ILE A 136 -2.78 -0.17 0.62
N LYS A 137 -3.91 -0.47 1.29
CA LYS A 137 -3.98 -0.44 2.76
C LYS A 137 -2.94 -1.36 3.40
N LYS A 138 -2.78 -2.57 2.87
CA LYS A 138 -1.77 -3.53 3.33
C LYS A 138 -0.36 -2.96 3.20
N CYS A 139 0.02 -2.45 2.03
CA CYS A 139 1.33 -1.84 1.80
C CYS A 139 1.61 -0.67 2.75
N LEU A 140 0.69 0.29 2.84
CA LEU A 140 0.85 1.48 3.69
C LEU A 140 0.92 1.11 5.17
N THR A 141 0.12 0.13 5.61
CA THR A 141 0.15 -0.36 7.01
C THR A 141 1.50 -0.99 7.33
N ILE A 142 2.03 -1.83 6.44
CA ILE A 142 3.34 -2.47 6.61
C ILE A 142 4.44 -1.41 6.69
N GLU A 143 4.46 -0.44 5.78
CA GLU A 143 5.40 0.68 5.83
C GLU A 143 5.33 1.44 7.15
N GLN A 144 4.13 1.83 7.57
CA GLN A 144 3.92 2.58 8.81
C GLN A 144 4.41 1.81 10.03
N ASN A 145 4.19 0.50 10.09
CA ASN A 145 4.65 -0.34 11.19
C ASN A 145 6.18 -0.35 11.29
N TYR A 146 6.89 -0.52 10.17
CA TYR A 146 8.36 -0.52 10.18
C TYR A 146 8.95 0.87 10.45
N VAL A 147 8.31 1.93 9.96
CA VAL A 147 8.70 3.33 10.28
C VAL A 147 8.54 3.60 11.77
N ASN A 148 7.40 3.25 12.37
CA ASN A 148 7.16 3.42 13.80
C ASN A 148 8.16 2.63 14.66
N MET A 149 8.51 1.41 14.22
CA MET A 149 9.50 0.57 14.88
C MET A 149 10.90 1.20 14.85
N ASN A 150 11.27 1.83 13.73
CA ASN A 150 12.56 2.51 13.61
C ASN A 150 12.62 3.83 14.38
N GLU A 151 11.52 4.58 14.43
CA GLU A 151 11.44 5.86 15.15
C GLU A 151 11.32 5.70 16.68
N GLY A 152 11.17 4.48 17.20
CA GLY A 152 10.99 4.22 18.63
C GLY A 152 9.64 4.73 19.18
N ASN A 153 8.73 5.15 18.29
CA ASN A 153 7.38 5.65 18.60
C ASN A 153 6.35 4.51 18.78
N GLY A 154 6.76 3.25 18.58
CA GLY A 154 5.94 2.11 18.96
C GLY A 154 6.03 1.87 20.48
N GLU A 155 4.93 2.07 21.21
CA GLU A 155 4.72 1.50 22.57
C GLU A 155 4.69 -0.05 22.60
N LEU A 156 5.20 -0.70 21.56
CA LEU A 156 5.16 -2.15 21.37
C LEU A 156 6.60 -2.68 21.39
N ASP A 157 6.87 -3.54 22.37
CA ASP A 157 8.14 -4.21 22.62
C ASP A 157 8.77 -4.70 21.31
N SER A 158 9.93 -4.14 20.97
CA SER A 158 10.68 -4.46 19.76
C SER A 158 11.05 -5.94 19.68
N SER A 159 11.10 -6.66 20.81
CA SER A 159 11.25 -8.12 20.84
C SER A 159 10.02 -8.86 20.30
N GLN A 160 8.81 -8.35 20.51
CA GLN A 160 7.58 -8.99 20.01
C GLN A 160 7.38 -8.77 18.52
N LEU A 161 7.93 -7.72 17.90
CA LEU A 161 7.75 -7.44 16.47
C LEU A 161 8.70 -8.20 15.54
N TYR A 162 9.91 -8.57 15.97
CA TYR A 162 10.71 -9.54 15.21
C TYR A 162 10.04 -10.93 15.25
N GLU A 163 9.53 -11.31 16.42
CA GLU A 163 8.75 -12.54 16.59
C GLU A 163 7.44 -12.48 15.79
N ASN A 164 6.74 -11.35 15.78
CA ASN A 164 5.48 -11.16 15.05
C ASN A 164 5.69 -10.94 13.56
N GLY A 165 6.82 -10.38 13.13
CA GLY A 165 7.21 -10.22 11.73
C GLY A 165 7.57 -11.56 11.10
N GLU A 166 8.40 -12.36 11.77
CA GLU A 166 8.63 -13.76 11.39
C GLU A 166 7.33 -14.58 11.43
N LYS A 167 6.53 -14.45 12.50
CA LYS A 167 5.21 -15.11 12.58
C LYS A 167 4.28 -14.63 11.48
N MET A 168 4.32 -13.37 11.06
CA MET A 168 3.49 -12.85 9.97
C MET A 168 3.92 -13.46 8.63
N ILE A 169 5.24 -13.57 8.37
CA ILE A 169 5.77 -14.25 7.19
C ILE A 169 5.32 -15.72 7.18
N VAL A 170 5.50 -16.43 8.31
CA VAL A 170 5.08 -17.83 8.47
C VAL A 170 3.56 -17.98 8.36
N LEU A 171 2.78 -17.03 8.89
CA LEU A 171 1.32 -17.04 8.80
C LEU A 171 0.87 -16.83 7.36
N GLU A 172 1.51 -15.94 6.61
CA GLU A 172 1.19 -15.69 5.21
C GLU A 172 1.55 -16.91 4.35
N GLU A 173 2.69 -17.55 4.61
CA GLU A 173 3.09 -18.81 3.99
C GLU A 173 2.10 -19.94 4.33
N LEU A 174 1.67 -20.04 5.59
CA LEU A 174 0.70 -21.02 6.03
C LEU A 174 -0.68 -20.79 5.39
N LYS A 175 -1.12 -19.53 5.25
CA LYS A 175 -2.35 -19.18 4.51
C LYS A 175 -2.24 -19.57 3.05
N ALA A 176 -1.10 -19.28 2.40
CA ALA A 176 -0.87 -19.64 1.01
C ALA A 176 -0.88 -21.17 0.80
N ALA A 177 -0.21 -21.92 1.69
CA ALA A 177 -0.23 -23.39 1.69
C ALA A 177 -1.65 -23.94 1.92
N THR A 178 -2.38 -23.39 2.89
CA THR A 178 -3.77 -23.77 3.19
C THR A 178 -4.67 -23.54 1.99
N LYS A 179 -4.56 -22.39 1.33
CA LYS A 179 -5.31 -22.08 0.10
C LYS A 179 -4.99 -23.08 -1.01
N ARG A 180 -3.71 -23.38 -1.23
CA ARG A 180 -3.29 -24.36 -2.25
C ARG A 180 -3.87 -25.75 -1.98
N THR A 181 -3.88 -26.19 -0.72
CA THR A 181 -4.50 -27.45 -0.32
C THR A 181 -6.02 -27.40 -0.52
N SER A 182 -6.67 -26.29 -0.18
CA SER A 182 -8.10 -26.10 -0.44
C SER A 182 -8.42 -26.23 -1.94
N ASP A 183 -7.64 -25.57 -2.80
CA ASP A 183 -7.80 -25.64 -4.25
C ASP A 183 -7.60 -27.07 -4.78
N LEU A 184 -6.64 -27.82 -4.20
CA LEU A 184 -6.41 -29.22 -4.57
C LEU A 184 -7.58 -30.12 -4.13
N ILE A 185 -8.15 -29.90 -2.95
CA ILE A 185 -9.32 -30.65 -2.46
C ILE A 185 -10.50 -30.45 -3.41
N VAL A 186 -10.76 -29.22 -3.83
CA VAL A 186 -11.83 -28.92 -4.79
C VAL A 186 -11.62 -29.70 -6.09
N ARG A 187 -10.41 -29.71 -6.64
CA ARG A 187 -10.11 -30.50 -7.85
C ARG A 187 -10.28 -32.00 -7.65
N LEU A 188 -9.85 -32.53 -6.51
CA LEU A 188 -10.03 -33.96 -6.20
C LEU A 188 -11.50 -34.34 -6.06
N GLN A 189 -12.34 -33.42 -5.54
CA GLN A 189 -13.79 -33.62 -5.49
C GLN A 189 -14.39 -33.64 -6.90
N GLU A 190 -13.99 -32.72 -7.78
CA GLU A 190 -14.39 -32.72 -9.18
C GLU A 190 -13.99 -34.04 -9.88
N ASP A 191 -12.75 -34.50 -9.70
CA ASP A 191 -12.28 -35.77 -10.26
C ASP A 191 -13.07 -36.97 -9.71
N GLN A 192 -13.42 -36.95 -8.42
CA GLN A 192 -14.23 -38.00 -7.79
C GLN A 192 -15.67 -38.02 -8.34
N GLU A 193 -16.26 -36.85 -8.58
CA GLU A 193 -17.60 -36.75 -9.20
C GLU A 193 -17.57 -37.32 -10.62
N VAL A 194 -16.56 -36.96 -11.42
CA VAL A 194 -16.36 -37.51 -12.76
C VAL A 194 -16.23 -39.04 -12.70
N PHE A 195 -15.38 -39.56 -11.83
CA PHE A 195 -15.20 -41.01 -11.69
C PHE A 195 -16.50 -41.73 -11.28
N ASN A 196 -17.28 -41.15 -10.38
CA ASN A 196 -18.57 -41.71 -9.96
C ASN A 196 -19.57 -41.77 -11.12
N VAL A 197 -19.62 -40.73 -11.95
CA VAL A 197 -20.46 -40.69 -13.15
C VAL A 197 -20.03 -41.80 -14.12
N GLU A 198 -18.74 -41.88 -14.44
CA GLU A 198 -18.19 -42.92 -15.34
C GLU A 198 -18.49 -44.34 -14.82
N LEU A 199 -18.36 -44.58 -13.51
CA LEU A 199 -18.66 -45.87 -12.90
C LEU A 199 -20.16 -46.22 -12.99
N GLN A 200 -21.05 -45.24 -12.78
CA GLN A 200 -22.48 -45.44 -12.94
C GLN A 200 -22.86 -45.74 -14.39
N GLU A 201 -22.27 -45.04 -15.35
CA GLU A 201 -22.45 -45.29 -16.78
C GLU A 201 -22.00 -46.70 -17.15
N TYR A 202 -20.80 -47.12 -16.70
CA TYR A 202 -20.29 -48.47 -16.92
C TYR A 202 -21.23 -49.56 -16.36
N LYS A 203 -21.73 -49.38 -15.14
CA LYS A 203 -22.71 -50.31 -14.53
C LYS A 203 -24.01 -50.36 -15.34
N THR A 204 -24.48 -49.22 -15.82
CA THR A 204 -25.71 -49.15 -16.63
C THR A 204 -25.52 -49.86 -17.97
N MET A 205 -24.39 -49.65 -18.65
CA MET A 205 -24.06 -50.33 -19.90
C MET A 205 -23.94 -51.84 -19.75
N THR A 206 -23.32 -52.31 -18.67
CA THR A 206 -23.16 -53.75 -18.41
C THR A 206 -24.47 -54.43 -18.01
N MET A 207 -25.35 -53.74 -17.27
CA MET A 207 -26.70 -54.25 -16.95
C MET A 207 -27.68 -54.24 -18.14
N GLN A 208 -27.40 -53.48 -19.19
CA GLN A 208 -28.20 -53.46 -20.43
C GLN A 208 -27.72 -54.49 -21.47
N ALA A 209 -26.58 -55.15 -21.24
CA ALA A 209 -25.98 -56.13 -22.14
C ALA A 209 -26.36 -57.60 -21.81
N ASP A 210 -26.99 -57.83 -20.66
CA ASP A 210 -27.65 -59.09 -20.24
C ASP A 210 -29.16 -59.02 -20.44
#